data_AF-A0AAD0B6Q9-F1
#
_entry.id   AF-A0AAD0B6Q9-F1
#
_cell.length_a   1.000
_cell.length_b   1.000
_cell.length_c   1.000
_cell.angle_alpha   90.00
_cell.angle_beta   90.00
_cell.angle_gamma   90.00
#
_symmetry.space_group_name_H-M   'P 1'
#
loop_
_entity.id
_entity.type
_entity.pdbx_description
1 polymer ?
#
loop_
_entity_poly.entity_id
_entity_poly.type
_entity_poly.pdbx_seq_one_letter_code
_entity_poly.pdbx_strand_id
1 'polypeptide(L)'
;MNWINLEHLLLPLDAPRQVTQAPGLDHAELSQQALRLAGGLRARGVRRLAVHLEDAAQLAAVLLGAWRAEVEVLLPADLQPATRERWNAHVDLWLTDLAEDTSPNSLLDAPLPPAILDLARCRISLCTSGSSGEPKRIDKQVTQLASEVNALEHLWGKALGPAWIIGSVATQHIYGLLFRVLWPLCAGRGFERRQLPFPEDLQRASRAHPAFAWVASPALLKRMGENLDWPALQPVRKVFSSGGELPADAAERLHQRLGQWPAEILGSSETGGIAWRQGQSLWQPFAGVQLSQNDQGALCIASPYLPAGHVEHSADAVEFSSDGRFRLLGRLDRIVKLEEKRISLPMLEQALCTHPWVSEARLGMIENGRASLGAVLVPTPAGLHALRNQGRRALVEALRSHLAGHCEALALPRRWRLVQHLPLNNQGKLTQAALQALLLAPRSMAPHVLEQHREGDELQLKLGVPLDLACFPGHFPRTPVLPGVVQIDWAVALAAELTESPLRFAGMEVLKFQQLVRPGDELALSLRLDTSRGKLYFAFTCAGQPCSSGRVLLENACA
;
A
#
# COMPACT_ATOMS: atom_id res chain seq x y z
N MET A 1 -13.25 19.47 28.58
CA MET A 1 -12.43 18.44 27.90
C MET A 1 -13.38 17.49 27.19
N ASN A 2 -13.18 17.21 25.90
CA ASN A 2 -14.07 16.36 25.09
C ASN A 2 -13.65 14.88 25.11
N TRP A 3 -12.83 14.46 26.08
CA TRP A 3 -12.26 13.11 26.13
C TRP A 3 -13.24 12.09 26.74
N ILE A 4 -13.28 10.89 26.19
CA ILE A 4 -13.91 9.69 26.75
C ILE A 4 -12.86 8.58 26.72
N ASN A 5 -12.63 7.92 27.85
CA ASN A 5 -11.79 6.73 27.86
C ASN A 5 -12.44 5.62 27.02
N LEU A 6 -11.63 4.79 26.37
CA LEU A 6 -12.11 3.76 25.45
C LEU A 6 -13.16 2.85 26.10
N GLU A 7 -13.00 2.50 27.38
CA GLU A 7 -13.92 1.65 28.14
C GLU A 7 -15.30 2.27 28.37
N HIS A 8 -15.45 3.58 28.20
CA HIS A 8 -16.68 4.33 28.43
C HIS A 8 -17.43 4.68 27.14
N LEU A 9 -16.93 4.31 25.95
CA LEU A 9 -17.54 4.67 24.65
C LEU A 9 -18.96 4.11 24.43
N LEU A 10 -19.40 3.12 25.22
CA LEU A 10 -20.78 2.61 25.14
C LEU A 10 -21.74 3.28 26.12
N LEU A 11 -21.25 4.12 27.02
CA LEU A 11 -22.10 4.84 27.96
C LEU A 11 -22.82 6.01 27.28
N PRO A 12 -24.03 6.37 27.75
CA PRO A 12 -24.69 7.60 27.32
C PRO A 12 -23.82 8.83 27.54
N LEU A 13 -23.94 9.81 26.64
CA LEU A 13 -23.22 11.09 26.75
C LEU A 13 -24.20 12.22 27.06
N ASP A 14 -23.73 13.21 27.82
CA ASP A 14 -24.51 14.41 28.15
C ASP A 14 -24.66 15.37 26.95
N ALA A 15 -23.78 15.26 25.95
CA ALA A 15 -23.78 16.12 24.77
C ALA A 15 -23.57 15.29 23.48
N PRO A 16 -24.27 15.62 22.38
CA PRO A 16 -24.11 14.94 21.11
C PRO A 16 -22.71 15.18 20.53
N ARG A 17 -22.17 14.15 19.88
CA ARG A 17 -20.86 14.20 19.22
C ARG A 17 -20.98 13.64 17.81
N GLN A 18 -20.65 14.46 16.82
CA GLN A 18 -20.61 14.01 15.43
C GLN A 18 -19.45 13.03 15.24
N VAL A 19 -19.71 11.87 14.64
CA VAL A 19 -18.71 10.86 14.30
C VAL A 19 -18.40 10.93 12.80
N THR A 20 -19.43 10.98 11.94
CA THR A 20 -19.28 11.08 10.47
C THR A 20 -20.29 12.04 9.87
N GLN A 21 -20.03 12.57 8.67
CA GLN A 21 -20.90 13.56 8.03
C GLN A 21 -21.73 13.00 6.85
N ALA A 22 -21.21 12.04 6.09
CA ALA A 22 -21.90 11.47 4.93
C ALA A 22 -21.67 9.94 4.82
N PRO A 23 -22.67 9.10 5.18
CA PRO A 23 -23.87 9.47 5.92
C PRO A 23 -23.54 10.05 7.29
N GLY A 24 -24.45 10.89 7.81
CA GLY A 24 -24.38 11.41 9.16
C GLY A 24 -24.45 10.26 10.17
N LEU A 25 -23.58 10.29 11.17
CA LEU A 25 -23.64 9.40 12.32
C LEU A 25 -23.14 10.16 13.54
N ASP A 26 -23.90 10.15 14.61
CA ASP A 26 -23.46 10.62 15.92
C ASP A 26 -23.04 9.47 16.85
N HIS A 27 -22.47 9.82 18.00
CA HIS A 27 -22.00 8.84 18.98
C HIS A 27 -23.15 8.03 19.61
N ALA A 28 -24.34 8.63 19.80
CA ALA A 28 -25.48 7.92 20.38
C ALA A 28 -25.98 6.83 19.43
N GLU A 29 -26.08 7.15 18.14
CA GLU A 29 -26.42 6.21 17.07
C GLU A 29 -25.35 5.11 16.93
N LEU A 30 -24.05 5.47 16.97
CA LEU A 30 -22.94 4.52 16.95
C LEU A 30 -23.03 3.53 18.13
N SER A 31 -23.24 4.05 19.34
CA SER A 31 -23.37 3.23 20.55
C SER A 31 -24.60 2.31 20.46
N GLN A 32 -25.75 2.83 20.02
CA GLN A 32 -26.96 2.03 19.83
C GLN A 32 -26.73 0.90 18.82
N GLN A 33 -26.06 1.17 17.69
CA GLN A 33 -25.71 0.15 16.70
C GLN A 33 -24.79 -0.91 17.31
N ALA A 34 -23.75 -0.50 18.03
CA ALA A 34 -22.81 -1.40 18.70
C ALA A 34 -23.53 -2.31 19.72
N LEU A 35 -24.44 -1.78 20.54
CA LEU A 35 -25.19 -2.55 21.53
C LEU A 35 -26.15 -3.56 20.90
N ARG A 36 -26.77 -3.22 19.76
CA ARG A 36 -27.60 -4.14 18.96
C ARG A 36 -26.79 -5.23 18.28
N LEU A 37 -25.61 -4.89 17.75
CA LEU A 37 -24.65 -5.87 17.25
C LEU A 37 -24.21 -6.83 18.35
N ALA A 38 -23.92 -6.30 19.55
CA ALA A 38 -23.55 -7.12 20.70
C ALA A 38 -24.65 -8.12 21.09
N GLY A 39 -25.91 -7.69 21.04
CA GLY A 39 -27.08 -8.54 21.27
C GLY A 39 -27.17 -9.67 20.26
N GLY A 40 -27.03 -9.36 18.96
CA GLY A 40 -27.13 -10.38 17.91
C GLY A 40 -25.96 -11.35 17.86
N LEU A 41 -24.74 -10.89 18.16
CA LEU A 41 -23.57 -11.76 18.34
C LEU A 41 -23.79 -12.75 19.49
N ARG A 42 -24.29 -12.26 20.64
CA ARG A 42 -24.59 -13.10 21.81
C ARG A 42 -25.72 -14.10 21.52
N ALA A 43 -26.80 -13.66 20.86
CA ALA A 43 -27.92 -14.51 20.50
C ALA A 43 -27.51 -15.68 19.58
N ARG A 44 -26.51 -15.45 18.72
CA ARG A 44 -25.95 -16.46 17.80
C ARG A 44 -24.81 -17.28 18.43
N GLY A 45 -24.41 -17.00 19.67
CA GLY A 45 -23.33 -17.71 20.35
C GLY A 45 -21.95 -17.53 19.69
N VAL A 46 -21.74 -16.46 18.93
CA VAL A 46 -20.45 -16.16 18.29
C VAL A 46 -19.42 -15.85 19.37
N ARG A 47 -18.21 -16.41 19.25
CA ARG A 47 -17.08 -16.16 20.16
C ARG A 47 -15.88 -15.54 19.45
N ARG A 48 -15.72 -15.82 18.17
CA ARG A 48 -14.59 -15.34 17.33
C ARG A 48 -15.13 -14.80 16.02
N LEU A 49 -14.84 -13.53 15.73
CA LEU A 49 -15.36 -12.80 14.58
C LEU A 49 -14.19 -12.31 13.70
N ALA A 50 -14.16 -12.72 12.43
CA ALA A 50 -13.33 -12.05 11.44
C ALA A 50 -14.06 -10.80 10.90
N VAL A 51 -13.38 -9.66 10.88
CA VAL A 51 -13.97 -8.38 10.42
C VAL A 51 -13.09 -7.72 9.38
N HIS A 52 -13.63 -7.43 8.20
CA HIS A 52 -12.96 -6.63 7.18
C HIS A 52 -13.95 -5.69 6.49
N LEU A 53 -14.01 -4.45 6.96
CA LEU A 53 -14.91 -3.41 6.45
C LEU A 53 -14.13 -2.18 5.95
N GLU A 54 -14.50 -1.65 4.79
CA GLU A 54 -13.97 -0.40 4.24
C GLU A 54 -14.47 0.83 5.02
N ASP A 55 -15.65 0.74 5.62
CA ASP A 55 -16.28 1.81 6.39
C ASP A 55 -15.80 1.81 7.84
N ALA A 56 -15.01 2.82 8.19
CA ALA A 56 -14.43 3.00 9.52
C ALA A 56 -15.45 3.15 10.64
N ALA A 57 -16.63 3.73 10.38
CA ALA A 57 -17.66 3.88 11.40
C ALA A 57 -18.45 2.59 11.62
N GLN A 58 -18.67 1.80 10.57
CA GLN A 58 -19.22 0.45 10.74
C GLN A 58 -18.23 -0.46 11.48
N LEU A 59 -16.93 -0.39 11.15
CA LEU A 59 -15.89 -1.10 11.88
C LEU A 59 -15.91 -0.69 13.36
N ALA A 60 -16.02 0.60 13.68
CA ALA A 60 -16.13 1.07 15.06
C ALA A 60 -17.31 0.45 15.81
N ALA A 61 -18.51 0.45 15.20
CA ALA A 61 -19.70 -0.14 15.80
C ALA A 61 -19.53 -1.65 16.03
N VAL A 62 -18.93 -2.37 15.08
CA VAL A 62 -18.65 -3.81 15.18
C VAL A 62 -17.63 -4.10 16.27
N LEU A 63 -16.54 -3.34 16.37
CA LEU A 63 -15.53 -3.54 17.41
C LEU A 63 -16.12 -3.34 18.81
N LEU A 64 -16.83 -2.23 19.03
CA LEU A 64 -17.47 -1.94 20.31
C LEU A 64 -18.53 -2.99 20.66
N GLY A 65 -19.33 -3.42 19.66
CA GLY A 65 -20.34 -4.46 19.84
C GLY A 65 -19.74 -5.83 20.16
N ALA A 66 -18.69 -6.24 19.45
CA ALA A 66 -17.97 -7.47 19.70
C ALA A 66 -17.35 -7.48 21.11
N TRP A 67 -16.65 -6.41 21.49
CA TRP A 67 -16.07 -6.28 22.82
C TRP A 67 -17.13 -6.28 23.93
N ARG A 68 -18.28 -5.62 23.71
CA ARG A 68 -19.41 -5.65 24.62
C ARG A 68 -20.00 -7.05 24.79
N ALA A 69 -19.98 -7.85 23.72
CA ALA A 69 -20.43 -9.24 23.72
C ALA A 69 -19.34 -10.23 24.19
N GLU A 70 -18.14 -9.76 24.54
CA GLU A 70 -16.96 -10.59 24.88
C GLU A 70 -16.52 -11.51 23.73
N VAL A 71 -16.66 -11.03 22.49
CA VAL A 71 -16.23 -11.70 21.26
C VAL A 71 -14.81 -11.27 20.90
N GLU A 72 -13.96 -12.24 20.57
CA GLU A 72 -12.62 -11.96 20.05
C GLU A 72 -12.70 -11.53 18.59
N VAL A 73 -12.01 -10.44 18.24
CA VAL A 73 -12.00 -9.93 16.87
C VAL A 73 -10.68 -10.26 16.17
N LEU A 74 -10.76 -10.77 14.94
CA LEU A 74 -9.65 -10.93 14.01
C LEU A 74 -9.80 -9.91 12.87
N LEU A 75 -8.79 -9.07 12.67
CA LEU A 75 -8.68 -8.17 11.52
C LEU A 75 -7.69 -8.77 10.52
N PRO A 76 -8.16 -9.47 9.48
CA PRO A 76 -7.29 -10.00 8.43
C PRO A 76 -6.68 -8.85 7.62
N ALA A 77 -5.53 -9.12 6.98
CA ALA A 77 -4.82 -8.12 6.18
C ALA A 77 -5.50 -7.84 4.84
N ASP A 78 -6.24 -8.83 4.32
CA ASP A 78 -6.98 -8.82 3.07
C ASP A 78 -8.03 -9.94 3.09
N LEU A 79 -8.83 -10.04 2.01
CA LEU A 79 -9.84 -11.07 1.81
C LEU A 79 -9.48 -12.07 0.71
N GLN A 80 -8.19 -12.22 0.38
CA GLN A 80 -7.77 -13.18 -0.64
C GLN A 80 -8.15 -14.61 -0.25
N PRO A 81 -8.44 -15.51 -1.21
CA PRO A 81 -8.86 -16.88 -0.92
C PRO A 81 -7.92 -17.61 0.05
N ALA A 82 -6.60 -17.47 -0.11
CA ALA A 82 -5.61 -18.07 0.77
C ALA A 82 -5.65 -17.51 2.21
N THR A 83 -5.93 -16.22 2.37
CA THR A 83 -6.10 -15.60 3.70
C THR A 83 -7.37 -16.12 4.36
N ARG A 84 -8.47 -16.25 3.60
CA ARG A 84 -9.73 -16.79 4.10
C ARG A 84 -9.60 -18.25 4.51
N GLU A 85 -9.05 -19.10 3.64
CA GLU A 85 -8.82 -20.52 3.91
C GLU A 85 -8.02 -20.72 5.20
N ARG A 86 -6.96 -19.92 5.38
CA ARG A 86 -6.11 -19.95 6.58
C ARG A 86 -6.88 -19.68 7.86
N TRP A 87 -7.77 -18.68 7.85
CA TRP A 87 -8.44 -18.23 9.08
C TRP A 87 -9.83 -18.83 9.28
N ASN A 88 -10.39 -19.52 8.29
CA ASN A 88 -11.75 -20.03 8.33
C ASN A 88 -12.01 -20.97 9.52
N ALA A 89 -11.03 -21.81 9.87
CA ALA A 89 -11.11 -22.71 11.02
C ALA A 89 -10.95 -22.00 12.39
N HIS A 90 -10.54 -20.73 12.38
CA HIS A 90 -10.23 -19.96 13.59
C HIS A 90 -11.31 -18.95 13.97
N VAL A 91 -12.34 -18.78 13.15
CA VAL A 91 -13.43 -17.83 13.37
C VAL A 91 -14.77 -18.52 13.21
N ASP A 92 -15.77 -18.05 13.96
CA ASP A 92 -17.12 -18.61 13.88
C ASP A 92 -17.94 -17.89 12.80
N LEU A 93 -17.56 -16.65 12.46
CA LEU A 93 -18.27 -15.79 11.54
C LEU A 93 -17.33 -14.82 10.81
N TRP A 94 -17.61 -14.59 9.53
CA TRP A 94 -17.00 -13.52 8.73
C TRP A 94 -17.98 -12.37 8.55
N LEU A 95 -17.54 -11.18 8.92
CA LEU A 95 -18.23 -9.93 8.70
C LEU A 95 -17.40 -9.08 7.74
N THR A 96 -17.86 -8.95 6.49
CA THR A 96 -17.13 -8.23 5.44
C THR A 96 -18.08 -7.48 4.50
N ASP A 97 -17.50 -6.72 3.56
CA ASP A 97 -18.25 -6.06 2.48
C ASP A 97 -18.56 -7.00 1.29
N LEU A 98 -18.15 -8.28 1.35
CA LEU A 98 -18.48 -9.28 0.33
C LEU A 98 -19.94 -9.74 0.46
N ALA A 99 -20.61 -9.96 -0.68
CA ALA A 99 -22.06 -10.25 -0.71
C ALA A 99 -22.43 -11.60 -0.08
N GLU A 100 -21.50 -12.56 -0.13
CA GLU A 100 -21.64 -13.90 0.46
C GLU A 100 -21.41 -13.94 1.98
N ASP A 101 -20.84 -12.89 2.56
CA ASP A 101 -20.54 -12.80 3.99
C ASP A 101 -21.65 -12.08 4.76
N THR A 102 -21.53 -12.13 6.08
CA THR A 102 -22.51 -11.48 6.96
C THR A 102 -22.30 -9.97 6.98
N SER A 103 -23.35 -9.20 6.72
CA SER A 103 -23.30 -7.74 6.87
C SER A 103 -23.61 -7.31 8.32
N PRO A 104 -23.10 -6.15 8.81
CA PRO A 104 -23.45 -5.64 10.14
C PRO A 104 -24.96 -5.59 10.40
N ASN A 105 -25.73 -5.15 9.41
CA ASN A 105 -27.18 -4.99 9.54
C ASN A 105 -27.91 -6.30 9.80
N SER A 106 -27.41 -7.42 9.26
CA SER A 106 -27.98 -8.75 9.46
C SER A 106 -27.75 -9.33 10.86
N LEU A 107 -26.84 -8.73 11.63
CA LEU A 107 -26.53 -9.10 13.01
C LEU A 107 -27.21 -8.21 14.05
N LEU A 108 -28.01 -7.22 13.64
CA LEU A 108 -28.70 -6.36 14.60
C LEU A 108 -29.83 -7.13 15.29
N ASP A 109 -29.82 -7.10 16.62
CA ASP A 109 -30.84 -7.73 17.46
C ASP A 109 -31.22 -6.80 18.63
N ALA A 110 -31.97 -7.32 19.61
CA ALA A 110 -32.26 -6.64 20.87
C ALA A 110 -30.95 -6.18 21.55
N PRO A 111 -30.81 -4.89 21.90
CA PRO A 111 -29.54 -4.36 22.39
C PRO A 111 -29.17 -4.94 23.75
N LEU A 112 -27.88 -5.20 23.96
CA LEU A 112 -27.36 -5.35 25.32
C LEU A 112 -27.41 -4.00 26.06
N PRO A 113 -27.54 -3.99 27.39
CA PRO A 113 -27.49 -2.75 28.14
C PRO A 113 -26.09 -2.10 28.01
N PRO A 114 -26.01 -0.75 27.94
CA PRO A 114 -24.77 0.00 28.07
C PRO A 114 -23.96 -0.48 29.29
N ALA A 115 -22.65 -0.60 29.13
CA ALA A 115 -21.75 -1.00 30.21
C ALA A 115 -20.33 -0.48 29.95
N ILE A 116 -19.56 -0.33 31.03
CA ILE A 116 -18.12 -0.13 30.95
C ILE A 116 -17.48 -1.40 30.39
N LEU A 117 -16.60 -1.28 29.41
CA LEU A 117 -15.88 -2.42 28.83
C LEU A 117 -14.71 -2.84 29.73
N ASP A 118 -14.59 -4.14 29.99
CA ASP A 118 -13.38 -4.71 30.61
C ASP A 118 -12.31 -4.93 29.54
N LEU A 119 -11.49 -3.90 29.31
CA LEU A 119 -10.50 -3.88 28.24
C LEU A 119 -9.44 -5.00 28.36
N ALA A 120 -9.23 -5.56 29.55
CA ALA A 120 -8.27 -6.65 29.77
C ALA A 120 -8.82 -8.01 29.26
N ARG A 121 -10.15 -8.13 29.23
CA ARG A 121 -10.85 -9.29 28.66
C ARG A 121 -11.09 -9.13 27.16
N CYS A 122 -11.21 -7.91 26.66
CA CYS A 122 -11.39 -7.66 25.24
C CYS A 122 -10.11 -8.01 24.44
N ARG A 123 -10.26 -8.80 23.37
CA ARG A 123 -9.17 -9.26 22.51
C ARG A 123 -9.35 -8.80 21.08
N ILE A 124 -8.24 -8.45 20.45
CA ILE A 124 -8.16 -8.15 19.02
C ILE A 124 -6.88 -8.72 18.44
N SER A 125 -7.00 -9.32 17.26
CA SER A 125 -5.89 -9.93 16.53
C SER A 125 -5.70 -9.18 15.21
N LEU A 126 -4.48 -8.75 14.92
CA LEU A 126 -4.12 -8.06 13.68
C LEU A 126 -3.26 -8.99 12.82
N CYS A 127 -3.59 -9.15 11.55
CA CYS A 127 -2.75 -9.92 10.62
C CYS A 127 -1.79 -9.00 9.86
N THR A 128 -0.51 -9.35 9.82
CA THR A 128 0.50 -8.67 8.99
C THR A 128 0.87 -9.56 7.81
N SER A 129 1.21 -8.97 6.66
CA SER A 129 1.97 -9.67 5.63
C SER A 129 3.41 -9.81 6.12
N GLY A 130 3.75 -10.95 6.74
CA GLY A 130 5.04 -11.17 7.36
C GLY A 130 6.21 -10.88 6.40
N SER A 131 7.34 -10.42 6.93
CA SER A 131 8.56 -10.22 6.15
C SER A 131 9.14 -11.51 5.58
N SER A 132 8.70 -12.68 6.07
CA SER A 132 9.06 -14.03 5.64
C SER A 132 8.11 -14.65 4.60
N GLY A 133 7.08 -13.91 4.16
CA GLY A 133 6.10 -14.39 3.18
C GLY A 133 4.86 -15.07 3.78
N GLU A 134 4.89 -15.50 5.05
CA GLU A 134 3.70 -15.99 5.75
C GLU A 134 3.04 -14.90 6.61
N PRO A 135 1.73 -14.64 6.42
CA PRO A 135 1.00 -13.74 7.30
C PRO A 135 1.07 -14.12 8.78
N LYS A 136 1.48 -13.19 9.65
CA LYS A 136 1.60 -13.38 11.11
C LYS A 136 0.38 -12.78 11.82
N ARG A 137 -0.23 -13.55 12.73
CA ARG A 137 -1.29 -13.10 13.65
C ARG A 137 -0.65 -12.46 14.88
N ILE A 138 -1.04 -11.22 15.18
CA ILE A 138 -0.60 -10.46 16.35
C ILE A 138 -1.77 -10.27 17.30
N ASP A 139 -1.75 -10.99 18.42
CA ASP A 139 -2.78 -10.88 19.45
C ASP A 139 -2.51 -9.70 20.38
N LYS A 140 -3.56 -8.90 20.65
CA LYS A 140 -3.53 -7.78 21.59
C LYS A 140 -4.76 -7.78 22.50
N GLN A 141 -4.53 -7.30 23.72
CA GLN A 141 -5.57 -6.81 24.61
C GLN A 141 -5.94 -5.39 24.23
N VAL A 142 -7.21 -5.04 24.42
CA VAL A 142 -7.67 -3.69 24.11
C VAL A 142 -7.07 -2.66 25.08
N THR A 143 -6.64 -3.06 26.29
CA THR A 143 -5.83 -2.22 27.20
C THR A 143 -4.55 -1.69 26.56
N GLN A 144 -3.90 -2.49 25.71
CA GLN A 144 -2.68 -2.09 25.01
C GLN A 144 -2.97 -0.99 24.00
N LEU A 145 -4.09 -1.09 23.26
CA LEU A 145 -4.53 -0.06 22.32
C LEU A 145 -4.97 1.21 23.04
N ALA A 146 -5.71 1.08 24.15
CA ALA A 146 -6.14 2.21 24.96
C ALA A 146 -4.95 2.99 25.53
N SER A 147 -3.90 2.29 25.97
CA SER A 147 -2.66 2.92 26.46
C SER A 147 -2.01 3.77 25.37
N GLU A 148 -1.95 3.28 24.13
CA GLU A 148 -1.41 4.04 23.00
C GLU A 148 -2.31 5.25 22.65
N VAL A 149 -3.63 5.06 22.60
CA VAL A 149 -4.60 6.15 22.35
C VAL A 149 -4.47 7.28 23.39
N ASN A 150 -4.26 6.95 24.66
CA ASN A 150 -3.99 7.93 25.72
C ASN A 150 -2.67 8.70 25.48
N ALA A 151 -1.61 7.99 25.08
CA ALA A 151 -0.33 8.61 24.78
C ALA A 151 -0.40 9.56 23.58
N LEU A 152 -1.16 9.18 22.54
CA LEU A 152 -1.41 10.02 21.36
C LEU A 152 -2.18 11.30 21.72
N GLU A 153 -3.23 11.19 22.55
CA GLU A 153 -3.98 12.37 23.00
C GLU A 153 -3.11 13.30 23.86
N HIS A 154 -2.31 12.73 24.77
CA HIS A 154 -1.42 13.52 25.60
C HIS A 154 -0.40 14.31 24.76
N LEU A 155 0.16 13.68 23.71
CA LEU A 155 1.17 14.30 22.88
C LEU A 155 0.61 15.31 21.87
N TRP A 156 -0.51 14.99 21.21
CA TRP A 156 -1.00 15.75 20.06
C TRP A 156 -2.43 16.27 20.19
N GLY A 157 -3.20 15.84 21.19
CA GLY A 157 -4.61 16.18 21.33
C GLY A 157 -4.90 17.69 21.34
N LYS A 158 -4.09 18.46 22.08
CA LYS A 158 -4.17 19.92 22.12
C LYS A 158 -3.91 20.56 20.75
N ALA A 159 -2.95 20.04 19.99
CA ALA A 159 -2.59 20.58 18.68
C ALA A 159 -3.66 20.29 17.62
N LEU A 160 -4.33 19.12 17.71
CA LEU A 160 -5.42 18.76 16.82
C LEU A 160 -6.70 19.55 17.09
N GLY A 161 -7.02 19.83 18.36
CA GLY A 161 -8.29 20.48 18.70
C GLY A 161 -9.49 19.70 18.13
N PRO A 162 -10.46 20.36 17.46
CA PRO A 162 -11.63 19.71 16.85
C PRO A 162 -11.37 19.25 15.40
N ALA A 163 -10.12 19.05 14.99
CA ALA A 163 -9.78 18.67 13.62
C ALA A 163 -10.56 17.43 13.14
N TRP A 164 -11.11 17.51 11.93
CA TRP A 164 -11.67 16.36 11.23
C TRP A 164 -10.55 15.43 10.75
N ILE A 165 -10.67 14.14 11.02
CA ILE A 165 -9.62 13.17 10.67
C ILE A 165 -9.85 12.61 9.27
N ILE A 166 -8.87 12.81 8.40
CA ILE A 166 -8.89 12.39 7.00
C ILE A 166 -7.73 11.42 6.79
N GLY A 167 -8.01 10.21 6.29
CA GLY A 167 -7.02 9.14 6.27
C GLY A 167 -6.87 8.45 4.92
N SER A 168 -5.62 8.17 4.53
CA SER A 168 -5.27 7.38 3.34
C SER A 168 -4.79 5.98 3.63
N VAL A 169 -4.91 5.54 4.89
CA VAL A 169 -4.49 4.21 5.37
C VAL A 169 -5.69 3.37 5.77
N ALA A 170 -5.62 2.06 5.51
CA ALA A 170 -6.68 1.12 5.85
C ALA A 170 -6.81 0.95 7.38
N THR A 171 -8.04 0.76 7.87
CA THR A 171 -8.35 0.61 9.31
C THR A 171 -8.08 -0.79 9.85
N GLN A 172 -7.77 -1.75 8.97
CA GLN A 172 -7.33 -3.10 9.32
C GLN A 172 -5.89 -3.11 9.89
N HIS A 173 -5.13 -2.03 9.68
CA HIS A 173 -3.77 -1.88 10.21
C HIS A 173 -3.78 -1.12 11.51
N ILE A 174 -2.87 -1.45 12.43
CA ILE A 174 -2.79 -0.82 13.75
C ILE A 174 -2.75 0.72 13.67
N TYR A 175 -1.97 1.27 12.72
CA TYR A 175 -1.87 2.71 12.51
C TYR A 175 -3.21 3.32 12.10
N GLY A 176 -3.89 2.74 11.10
CA GLY A 176 -5.20 3.22 10.66
C GLY A 176 -6.28 3.03 11.71
N LEU A 177 -6.30 1.89 12.40
CA LEU A 177 -7.22 1.60 13.51
C LEU A 177 -7.11 2.65 14.62
N LEU A 178 -5.90 2.93 15.07
CA LEU A 178 -5.67 3.88 16.16
C LEU A 178 -5.97 5.32 15.72
N PHE A 179 -5.39 5.77 14.59
CA PHE A 179 -5.43 7.18 14.22
C PHE A 179 -6.72 7.59 13.51
N ARG A 180 -7.41 6.69 12.80
CA ARG A 180 -8.68 7.00 12.11
C ARG A 180 -9.92 6.62 12.90
N VAL A 181 -9.83 5.70 13.87
CA VAL A 181 -11.00 5.15 14.56
C VAL A 181 -10.92 5.38 16.07
N LEU A 182 -10.05 4.66 16.77
CA LEU A 182 -10.11 4.61 18.24
C LEU A 182 -9.76 5.95 18.89
N TRP A 183 -8.68 6.59 18.45
CA TRP A 183 -8.27 7.89 18.99
C TRP A 183 -9.28 9.01 18.71
N PRO A 184 -9.76 9.24 17.47
CA PRO A 184 -10.77 10.27 17.23
C PRO A 184 -12.08 10.01 17.97
N LEU A 185 -12.53 8.75 18.12
CA LEU A 185 -13.72 8.44 18.92
C LEU A 185 -13.55 8.86 20.38
N CYS A 186 -12.44 8.47 21.02
CA CYS A 186 -12.13 8.85 22.40
C CYS A 186 -12.04 10.37 22.56
N ALA A 187 -11.46 11.06 21.58
CA ALA A 187 -11.31 12.51 21.61
C ALA A 187 -12.54 13.32 21.18
N GLY A 188 -13.59 12.65 20.71
CA GLY A 188 -14.78 13.28 20.14
C GLY A 188 -14.49 14.11 18.89
N ARG A 189 -13.60 13.61 18.02
CA ARG A 189 -13.30 14.16 16.68
C ARG A 189 -14.02 13.33 15.62
N GLY A 190 -14.66 14.00 14.66
CA GLY A 190 -15.24 13.31 13.50
C GLY A 190 -14.18 12.87 12.50
N PHE A 191 -14.51 11.88 11.68
CA PHE A 191 -13.57 11.28 10.73
C PHE A 191 -14.22 10.81 9.43
N GLU A 192 -13.39 10.71 8.39
CA GLU A 192 -13.77 10.13 7.10
C GLU A 192 -13.99 8.62 7.18
N ARG A 193 -15.17 8.19 6.72
CA ARG A 193 -15.61 6.78 6.75
C ARG A 193 -14.69 5.90 5.92
N ARG A 194 -14.42 6.30 4.68
CA ARG A 194 -13.60 5.52 3.73
C ARG A 194 -12.16 6.00 3.69
N GLN A 195 -11.27 5.09 3.34
CA GLN A 195 -9.89 5.42 3.03
C GLN A 195 -9.84 6.24 1.73
N LEU A 196 -9.02 7.30 1.72
CA LEU A 196 -8.81 8.16 0.55
C LEU A 196 -7.39 7.94 0.00
N PRO A 197 -7.18 7.01 -0.96
CA PRO A 197 -5.85 6.62 -1.42
C PRO A 197 -5.22 7.58 -2.43
N PHE A 198 -5.97 8.58 -2.91
CA PHE A 198 -5.52 9.55 -3.90
C PHE A 198 -5.40 10.96 -3.30
N PRO A 199 -4.35 11.73 -3.65
CA PRO A 199 -4.19 13.11 -3.16
C PRO A 199 -5.38 14.03 -3.46
N GLU A 200 -6.02 13.86 -4.62
CA GLU A 200 -7.15 14.68 -5.06
C GLU A 200 -8.40 14.48 -4.20
N ASP A 201 -8.67 13.24 -3.80
CA ASP A 201 -9.78 12.92 -2.90
C ASP A 201 -9.51 13.44 -1.49
N LEU A 202 -8.28 13.30 -1.02
CA LEU A 202 -7.84 13.83 0.28
C LEU A 202 -7.95 15.36 0.32
N GLN A 203 -7.61 16.06 -0.76
CA GLN A 203 -7.86 17.49 -0.92
C GLN A 203 -9.35 17.81 -0.90
N ARG A 204 -10.17 17.08 -1.66
CA ARG A 204 -11.63 17.31 -1.72
C ARG A 204 -12.25 17.22 -0.33
N ALA A 205 -11.91 16.19 0.44
CA ALA A 205 -12.37 16.04 1.81
C ALA A 205 -11.84 17.17 2.71
N SER A 206 -10.56 17.53 2.60
CA SER A 206 -9.94 18.59 3.41
C SER A 206 -10.65 19.93 3.27
N ARG A 207 -11.07 20.28 2.04
CA ARG A 207 -11.78 21.53 1.73
C ARG A 207 -13.19 21.60 2.33
N ALA A 208 -13.78 20.47 2.74
CA ALA A 208 -15.08 20.44 3.39
C ALA A 208 -15.01 20.85 4.88
N HIS A 209 -13.80 20.94 5.45
CA HIS A 209 -13.63 21.18 6.88
C HIS A 209 -12.72 22.40 7.15
N PRO A 210 -13.09 23.28 8.09
CA PRO A 210 -12.28 24.45 8.45
C PRO A 210 -10.99 24.08 9.21
N ALA A 211 -10.95 22.88 9.81
CA ALA A 211 -9.77 22.34 10.46
C ALA A 211 -9.77 20.82 10.30
N PHE A 212 -8.65 20.25 9.88
CA PHE A 212 -8.50 18.82 9.62
C PHE A 212 -7.09 18.34 9.93
N ALA A 213 -6.92 17.03 10.06
CA ALA A 213 -5.63 16.37 10.21
C ALA A 213 -5.54 15.19 9.24
N TRP A 214 -4.34 14.95 8.71
CA TRP A 214 -4.08 13.86 7.78
C TRP A 214 -3.43 12.67 8.46
N VAL A 215 -3.98 11.49 8.21
CA VAL A 215 -3.42 10.20 8.62
C VAL A 215 -3.01 9.46 7.35
N ALA A 216 -1.76 9.67 6.91
CA ALA A 216 -1.32 9.26 5.58
C ALA A 216 -0.16 8.26 5.59
N SER A 217 0.00 7.52 4.48
CA SER A 217 1.19 6.73 4.21
C SER A 217 2.28 7.59 3.52
N PRO A 218 3.57 7.25 3.68
CA PRO A 218 4.66 7.87 2.91
C PRO A 218 4.44 7.82 1.39
N ALA A 219 3.84 6.72 0.90
CA ALA A 219 3.57 6.52 -0.52
C ALA A 219 2.58 7.56 -1.07
N LEU A 220 1.52 7.88 -0.33
CA LEU A 220 0.60 8.94 -0.72
C LEU A 220 1.27 10.32 -0.65
N LEU A 221 1.97 10.60 0.46
CA LEU A 221 2.62 11.88 0.69
C LEU A 221 3.67 12.22 -0.38
N LYS A 222 4.47 11.23 -0.81
CA LYS A 222 5.46 11.39 -1.91
C LYS A 222 4.81 11.79 -3.23
N ARG A 223 3.58 11.31 -3.48
CA ARG A 223 2.82 11.52 -4.73
C ARG A 223 2.02 12.83 -4.75
N MET A 224 1.98 13.60 -3.66
CA MET A 224 1.27 14.88 -3.66
C MET A 224 1.95 15.85 -4.63
N GLY A 225 1.22 16.20 -5.69
CA GLY A 225 1.72 16.97 -6.82
C GLY A 225 1.55 18.47 -6.69
N GLU A 226 2.14 19.20 -7.63
CA GLU A 226 2.02 20.65 -7.78
C GLU A 226 0.62 21.11 -8.22
N ASN A 227 -0.19 20.20 -8.74
CA ASN A 227 -1.56 20.42 -9.20
C ASN A 227 -2.59 20.56 -8.06
N LEU A 228 -2.19 20.34 -6.81
CA LEU A 228 -3.05 20.51 -5.64
C LEU A 228 -3.21 21.99 -5.27
N ASP A 229 -4.38 22.33 -4.75
CA ASP A 229 -4.73 23.62 -4.18
C ASP A 229 -4.11 23.76 -2.78
N TRP A 230 -2.79 23.93 -2.74
CA TRP A 230 -2.03 24.06 -1.50
C TRP A 230 -2.54 25.16 -0.55
N PRO A 231 -2.92 26.36 -1.02
CA PRO A 231 -3.53 27.38 -0.16
C PRO A 231 -4.76 26.85 0.60
N ALA A 232 -5.63 26.08 -0.05
CA ALA A 232 -6.79 25.49 0.61
C ALA A 232 -6.43 24.38 1.61
N LEU A 233 -5.21 23.84 1.54
CA LEU A 233 -4.72 22.76 2.42
C LEU A 233 -3.88 23.27 3.60
N GLN A 234 -3.46 24.54 3.60
CA GLN A 234 -2.71 25.15 4.70
C GLN A 234 -3.39 25.09 6.08
N PRO A 235 -4.74 25.10 6.22
CA PRO A 235 -5.41 24.96 7.51
C PRO A 235 -5.23 23.60 8.22
N VAL A 236 -4.49 22.66 7.62
CA VAL A 236 -4.17 21.37 8.23
C VAL A 236 -3.51 21.54 9.60
N ARG A 237 -4.07 20.90 10.63
CA ARG A 237 -3.57 20.97 12.01
C ARG A 237 -2.36 20.09 12.23
N LYS A 238 -2.33 18.93 11.60
CA LYS A 238 -1.24 17.96 11.69
C LYS A 238 -1.26 17.01 10.51
N VAL A 239 -0.08 16.67 10.02
CA VAL A 239 0.13 15.58 9.05
C VAL A 239 0.87 14.45 9.75
N PHE A 240 0.27 13.26 9.79
CA PHE A 240 0.88 12.05 10.32
C PHE A 240 1.30 11.12 9.19
N SER A 241 2.49 10.52 9.34
CA SER A 241 3.04 9.54 8.41
C SER A 241 3.53 8.32 9.16
N SER A 242 3.10 7.12 8.74
CA SER A 242 3.62 5.87 9.30
C SER A 242 3.51 4.71 8.30
N GLY A 243 4.10 3.57 8.66
CA GLY A 243 4.17 2.37 7.83
C GLY A 243 5.43 2.28 6.97
N GLY A 244 6.25 3.31 6.92
CA GLY A 244 7.54 3.34 6.23
C GLY A 244 8.25 4.67 6.45
N GLU A 245 9.47 4.80 5.95
CA GLU A 245 10.21 6.06 5.98
C GLU A 245 9.64 7.04 4.94
N LEU A 246 9.41 8.29 5.34
CA LEU A 246 9.06 9.36 4.42
C LEU A 246 10.35 9.91 3.77
N PRO A 247 10.47 9.90 2.44
CA PRO A 247 11.62 10.49 1.78
C PRO A 247 11.84 11.95 2.18
N ALA A 248 13.09 12.34 2.43
CA ALA A 248 13.43 13.67 2.94
C ALA A 248 12.95 14.80 2.02
N ASP A 249 13.02 14.61 0.70
CA ASP A 249 12.53 15.54 -0.31
C ASP A 249 10.99 15.70 -0.26
N ALA A 250 10.26 14.62 0.01
CA ALA A 250 8.81 14.68 0.20
C ALA A 250 8.45 15.41 1.50
N ALA A 251 9.16 15.14 2.60
CA ALA A 251 8.96 15.83 3.87
C ALA A 251 9.24 17.33 3.75
N GLU A 252 10.31 17.72 3.06
CA GLU A 252 10.69 19.12 2.83
C GLU A 252 9.68 19.84 1.96
N ARG A 253 9.22 19.23 0.85
CA ARG A 253 8.15 19.81 0.03
C ARG A 253 6.88 20.05 0.84
N LEU A 254 6.46 19.09 1.67
CA LEU A 254 5.29 19.28 2.54
C LEU A 254 5.50 20.40 3.56
N HIS A 255 6.70 20.51 4.13
CA HIS A 255 7.03 21.61 5.02
C HIS A 255 6.93 22.97 4.34
N GLN A 256 7.47 23.10 3.13
CA GLN A 256 7.39 24.34 2.33
C GLN A 256 5.93 24.70 1.97
N ARG A 257 5.10 23.71 1.64
CA ARG A 257 3.71 23.93 1.20
C ARG A 257 2.73 24.19 2.34
N LEU A 258 2.89 23.47 3.45
CA LEU A 258 1.94 23.45 4.59
C LEU A 258 2.45 24.22 5.80
N GLY A 259 3.69 24.74 5.77
CA GLY A 259 4.32 25.44 6.88
C GLY A 259 4.67 24.54 8.07
N GLN A 260 4.60 23.22 7.93
CA GLN A 260 4.84 22.27 9.03
C GLN A 260 5.47 20.97 8.55
N TRP A 261 6.34 20.40 9.37
CA TRP A 261 6.88 19.07 9.13
C TRP A 261 5.85 17.98 9.46
N PRO A 262 5.66 16.98 8.58
CA PRO A 262 4.93 15.77 8.93
C PRO A 262 5.52 15.14 10.20
N ALA A 263 4.65 14.66 11.08
CA ALA A 263 5.03 13.81 12.19
C ALA A 263 5.14 12.37 11.67
N GLU A 264 6.36 11.88 11.56
CA GLU A 264 6.64 10.48 11.24
C GLU A 264 6.56 9.64 12.50
N ILE A 265 5.90 8.48 12.43
CA ILE A 265 5.77 7.52 13.53
C ILE A 265 6.46 6.22 13.15
N LEU A 266 7.41 5.79 13.98
CA LEU A 266 8.05 4.49 13.91
C LEU A 266 7.26 3.50 14.76
N GLY A 267 6.95 2.35 14.19
CA GLY A 267 6.20 1.31 14.88
C GLY A 267 5.91 0.11 13.98
N SER A 268 5.27 -0.89 14.57
CA SER A 268 4.84 -2.13 13.92
C SER A 268 3.50 -2.59 14.50
N SER A 269 2.89 -3.62 13.91
CA SER A 269 1.69 -4.22 14.48
C SER A 269 1.97 -4.86 15.84
N GLU A 270 3.16 -5.42 16.02
CA GLU A 270 3.65 -5.97 17.28
C GLU A 270 3.74 -4.90 18.38
N THR A 271 4.42 -3.80 18.08
CA THR A 271 4.83 -2.81 19.10
C THR A 271 3.86 -1.66 19.30
N GLY A 272 2.97 -1.40 18.35
CA GLY A 272 2.35 -0.07 18.22
C GLY A 272 3.39 0.98 17.80
N GLY A 273 3.03 2.27 17.87
CA GLY A 273 3.94 3.38 17.68
C GLY A 273 4.92 3.48 18.85
N ILE A 274 6.22 3.38 18.59
CA ILE A 274 7.27 3.39 19.63
C ILE A 274 8.07 4.69 19.70
N ALA A 275 8.16 5.40 18.58
CA ALA A 275 8.87 6.66 18.49
C ALA A 275 8.27 7.55 17.40
N TRP A 276 8.59 8.83 17.45
CA TRP A 276 8.20 9.79 16.43
C TRP A 276 9.33 10.77 16.12
N ARG A 277 9.29 11.40 14.95
CA ARG A 277 10.18 12.51 14.56
C ARG A 277 9.45 13.53 13.69
N GLN A 278 10.09 14.67 13.49
CA GLN A 278 9.68 15.67 12.50
C GLN A 278 10.91 16.16 11.73
N GLY A 279 10.85 16.11 10.40
CA GLY A 279 11.97 16.47 9.53
C GLY A 279 13.23 15.64 9.83
N GLN A 280 14.39 16.29 9.86
CA GLN A 280 15.68 15.62 10.07
C GLN A 280 16.05 15.41 11.55
N SER A 281 15.09 15.59 12.47
CA SER A 281 15.34 15.37 13.90
C SER A 281 15.57 13.89 14.22
N LEU A 282 16.31 13.63 15.30
CA LEU A 282 16.43 12.28 15.86
C LEU A 282 15.07 11.75 16.30
N TRP A 283 14.90 10.44 16.21
CA TRP A 283 13.71 9.74 16.70
C TRP A 283 13.60 9.89 18.22
N GLN A 284 12.38 10.18 18.67
CA GLN A 284 12.05 10.39 20.07
C GLN A 284 11.07 9.30 20.53
N PRO A 285 11.38 8.54 21.58
CA PRO A 285 10.45 7.57 22.13
C PRO A 285 9.12 8.21 22.54
N PHE A 286 8.00 7.48 22.40
CA PHE A 286 6.76 7.91 23.02
C PHE A 286 6.85 7.85 24.55
N ALA A 287 6.01 8.62 25.23
CA ALA A 287 5.90 8.57 26.68
C ALA A 287 5.61 7.12 27.15
N GLY A 288 6.38 6.65 28.12
CA GLY A 288 6.28 5.29 28.65
C GLY A 288 6.96 4.20 27.81
N VAL A 289 7.42 4.50 26.59
CA VAL A 289 8.19 3.55 25.78
C VAL A 289 9.67 3.62 26.17
N GLN A 290 10.21 2.49 26.61
CA GLN A 290 11.61 2.33 26.95
C GLN A 290 12.31 1.59 25.82
N LEU A 291 13.34 2.23 25.28
CA LEU A 291 14.12 1.69 24.17
C LEU A 291 15.55 1.42 24.63
N SER A 292 16.06 0.25 24.28
CA SER A 292 17.46 -0.14 24.45
C SER A 292 17.96 -0.84 23.19
N GLN A 293 19.24 -1.23 23.14
CA GLN A 293 19.81 -2.01 22.04
C GLN A 293 20.44 -3.30 22.55
N ASN A 294 20.36 -4.36 21.76
CA ASN A 294 21.10 -5.59 22.02
C ASN A 294 22.55 -5.52 21.52
N ASP A 295 23.32 -6.59 21.74
CA ASP A 295 24.74 -6.69 21.34
C ASP A 295 24.99 -6.52 19.84
N GLN A 296 23.96 -6.64 19.01
CA GLN A 296 24.03 -6.46 17.55
C GLN A 296 23.60 -5.04 17.11
N GLY A 297 23.32 -4.15 18.07
CA GLY A 297 22.80 -2.80 17.81
C GLY A 297 21.33 -2.75 17.40
N ALA A 298 20.58 -3.85 17.58
CA ALA A 298 19.16 -3.94 17.25
C ALA A 298 18.29 -3.45 18.41
N LEU A 299 17.19 -2.78 18.08
CA LEU A 299 16.28 -2.16 19.04
C LEU A 299 15.53 -3.21 19.89
N CYS A 300 15.59 -3.03 21.20
CA CYS A 300 14.79 -3.72 22.21
C CYS A 300 13.75 -2.75 22.77
N ILE A 301 12.48 -3.15 22.81
CA ILE A 301 11.35 -2.29 23.17
C ILE A 301 10.62 -2.86 24.39
N ALA A 302 10.56 -2.08 25.48
CA ALA A 302 9.62 -2.31 26.57
C ALA A 302 8.58 -1.18 26.55
N SER A 303 7.29 -1.53 26.56
CA SER A 303 6.22 -0.55 26.34
C SER A 303 4.92 -0.99 27.00
N PRO A 304 4.06 -0.05 27.48
CA PRO A 304 2.68 -0.33 27.89
C PRO A 304 1.81 -0.92 26.77
N TYR A 305 2.26 -0.83 25.51
CA TYR A 305 1.57 -1.34 24.34
C TYR A 305 1.86 -2.82 24.09
N LEU A 306 2.79 -3.40 24.87
CA LEU A 306 3.18 -4.80 24.86
C LEU A 306 2.59 -5.54 26.07
N PRO A 307 2.55 -6.89 26.06
CA PRO A 307 2.20 -7.65 27.25
C PRO A 307 3.09 -7.26 28.45
N ALA A 308 2.53 -7.25 29.66
CA ALA A 308 3.28 -6.87 30.85
C ALA A 308 4.53 -7.75 31.03
N GLY A 309 5.69 -7.12 31.22
CA GLY A 309 6.98 -7.80 31.35
C GLY A 309 7.61 -8.28 30.04
N HIS A 310 6.92 -8.13 28.89
CA HIS A 310 7.47 -8.49 27.59
C HIS A 310 8.39 -7.39 27.05
N VAL A 311 9.52 -7.82 26.47
CA VAL A 311 10.42 -6.97 25.70
C VAL A 311 10.40 -7.46 24.26
N GLU A 312 9.96 -6.61 23.33
CA GLU A 312 9.96 -6.94 21.91
C GLU A 312 11.34 -6.66 21.33
N HIS A 313 11.86 -7.61 20.55
CA HIS A 313 13.15 -7.49 19.86
C HIS A 313 12.90 -7.22 18.39
N SER A 314 13.26 -6.01 17.93
CA SER A 314 13.20 -5.66 16.51
C SER A 314 14.50 -6.02 15.80
N ALA A 315 14.43 -6.11 14.46
CA ALA A 315 15.60 -6.11 13.59
C ALA A 315 16.06 -4.69 13.23
N ASP A 316 15.43 -3.63 13.73
CA ASP A 316 15.81 -2.25 13.46
C ASP A 316 17.11 -1.89 14.19
N ALA A 317 18.18 -1.61 13.43
CA ALA A 317 19.45 -1.13 13.96
C ALA A 317 19.33 0.35 14.34
N VAL A 318 19.88 0.72 15.49
CA VAL A 318 19.81 2.10 16.01
C VAL A 318 21.14 2.57 16.56
N GLU A 319 21.30 3.90 16.60
CA GLU A 319 22.38 4.57 17.33
C GLU A 319 21.75 5.56 18.31
N PHE A 320 21.93 5.32 19.62
CA PHE A 320 21.39 6.18 20.66
C PHE A 320 22.29 7.41 20.91
N SER A 321 21.64 8.55 21.08
CA SER A 321 22.22 9.76 21.65
C SER A 321 22.14 9.69 23.18
N SER A 322 22.99 10.47 23.85
CA SER A 322 23.04 10.56 25.33
C SER A 322 21.72 10.97 26.00
N ASP A 323 20.81 11.59 25.25
CA ASP A 323 19.49 12.05 25.72
C ASP A 323 18.35 11.06 25.42
N GLY A 324 18.68 9.83 24.99
CA GLY A 324 17.69 8.77 24.72
C GLY A 324 16.99 8.86 23.37
N ARG A 325 17.26 9.92 22.59
CA ARG A 325 16.88 9.97 21.16
C ARG A 325 17.79 9.09 20.33
N PHE A 326 17.40 8.74 19.10
CA PHE A 326 18.21 7.82 18.29
C PHE A 326 18.15 8.10 16.78
N ARG A 327 19.17 7.61 16.08
CA ARG A 327 19.17 7.45 14.62
C ARG A 327 18.75 6.04 14.28
N LEU A 328 17.88 5.89 13.28
CA LEU A 328 17.53 4.60 12.71
C LEU A 328 18.52 4.28 11.58
N LEU A 329 19.23 3.16 11.67
CA LEU A 329 20.27 2.74 10.73
C LEU A 329 19.77 1.72 9.69
N GLY A 330 18.47 1.41 9.71
CA GLY A 330 17.83 0.40 8.87
C GLY A 330 17.73 -0.96 9.54
N ARG A 331 17.22 -1.98 8.82
CA ARG A 331 16.98 -3.31 9.40
C ARG A 331 18.15 -4.27 9.19
N LEU A 332 18.55 -4.95 10.26
CA LEU A 332 19.55 -6.02 10.30
C LEU A 332 19.10 -7.28 9.55
N ASP A 333 17.80 -7.57 9.46
CA ASP A 333 17.28 -8.74 8.74
C ASP A 333 17.25 -8.55 7.22
N ARG A 334 17.37 -7.31 6.74
CA ARG A 334 17.65 -6.98 5.33
C ARG A 334 19.15 -7.01 5.01
N ILE A 335 19.97 -7.52 5.93
CA ILE A 335 21.36 -7.88 5.68
C ILE A 335 21.40 -9.34 5.26
N VAL A 336 21.69 -9.58 4.00
CA VAL A 336 21.77 -10.92 3.44
C VAL A 336 23.19 -11.46 3.53
N LYS A 337 23.32 -12.77 3.71
CA LYS A 337 24.61 -13.45 3.57
C LYS A 337 24.75 -13.91 2.12
N LEU A 338 25.70 -13.33 1.40
CA LEU A 338 26.19 -13.90 0.16
C LEU A 338 27.57 -14.48 0.45
N GLU A 339 27.64 -15.80 0.45
CA GLU A 339 28.83 -16.54 0.90
C GLU A 339 29.12 -16.20 2.36
N GLU A 340 30.36 -15.87 2.69
CA GLU A 340 30.78 -15.51 4.05
C GLU A 340 30.58 -14.02 4.36
N LYS A 341 30.01 -13.23 3.43
CA LYS A 341 29.88 -11.77 3.57
C LYS A 341 28.45 -11.33 3.82
N ARG A 342 28.30 -10.42 4.79
CA ARG A 342 27.04 -9.77 5.16
C ARG A 342 26.86 -8.50 4.33
N ILE A 343 25.79 -8.42 3.56
CA ILE A 343 25.50 -7.32 2.64
C ILE A 343 24.20 -6.64 3.05
N SER A 344 24.26 -5.35 3.37
CA SER A 344 23.09 -4.52 3.59
C SER A 344 22.40 -4.20 2.26
N LEU A 345 21.24 -4.80 2.00
CA LEU A 345 20.45 -4.47 0.82
C LEU A 345 20.00 -3.00 0.80
N PRO A 346 19.52 -2.40 1.91
CA PRO A 346 19.14 -0.98 1.94
C PRO A 346 20.27 -0.03 1.54
N MET A 347 21.52 -0.33 1.94
CA MET A 347 22.68 0.49 1.56
C MET A 347 22.88 0.53 0.03
N LEU A 348 22.76 -0.64 -0.63
CA LEU A 348 22.88 -0.73 -2.08
C LEU A 348 21.70 -0.10 -2.82
N GLU A 349 20.49 -0.23 -2.28
CA GLU A 349 19.29 0.45 -2.78
C GLU A 349 19.50 1.98 -2.75
N GLN A 350 20.00 2.50 -1.62
CA GLN A 350 20.28 3.92 -1.48
C GLN A 350 21.38 4.38 -2.43
N ALA A 351 22.48 3.61 -2.54
CA ALA A 351 23.55 3.90 -3.49
C ALA A 351 23.06 3.93 -4.94
N LEU A 352 22.13 3.05 -5.34
CA LEU A 352 21.50 3.13 -6.66
C LEU A 352 20.67 4.40 -6.82
N CYS A 353 19.89 4.79 -5.82
CA CYS A 353 19.06 5.99 -5.85
C CYS A 353 19.86 7.30 -5.88
N THR A 354 21.16 7.30 -5.61
CA THR A 354 22.01 8.50 -5.83
C THR A 354 22.38 8.70 -7.30
N HIS A 355 22.20 7.70 -8.16
CA HIS A 355 22.46 7.84 -9.59
C HIS A 355 21.33 8.63 -10.26
N PRO A 356 21.61 9.62 -11.14
CA PRO A 356 20.59 10.47 -11.79
C PRO A 356 19.53 9.73 -12.63
N TRP A 357 19.73 8.43 -12.88
CA TRP A 357 18.85 7.59 -13.72
C TRP A 357 17.87 6.75 -12.90
N VAL A 358 18.00 6.70 -11.58
CA VAL A 358 17.19 5.83 -10.72
C VAL A 358 16.36 6.69 -9.78
N SER A 359 15.04 6.52 -9.84
CA SER A 359 14.09 7.14 -8.91
C SER A 359 13.89 6.26 -7.67
N GLU A 360 13.77 4.95 -7.89
CA GLU A 360 13.59 3.97 -6.81
C GLU A 360 14.33 2.67 -7.14
N ALA A 361 14.88 2.03 -6.11
CA ALA A 361 15.53 0.73 -6.22
C ALA A 361 15.09 -0.20 -5.08
N ARG A 362 14.86 -1.47 -5.42
CA ARG A 362 14.65 -2.56 -4.46
C ARG A 362 15.47 -3.78 -4.84
N LEU A 363 16.23 -4.28 -3.88
CA LEU A 363 17.09 -5.45 -4.02
C LEU A 363 16.50 -6.63 -3.25
N GLY A 364 16.69 -7.82 -3.83
CA GLY A 364 16.34 -9.08 -3.21
C GLY A 364 17.34 -10.17 -3.57
N MET A 365 17.35 -11.24 -2.79
CA MET A 365 18.12 -12.44 -3.12
C MET A 365 17.40 -13.29 -4.18
N ILE A 366 18.19 -13.93 -5.01
CA ILE A 366 17.78 -14.93 -5.99
C ILE A 366 18.54 -16.22 -5.68
N GLU A 367 17.80 -17.28 -5.40
CA GLU A 367 18.30 -18.61 -5.04
C GLU A 367 18.02 -19.63 -6.15
N ASN A 368 18.60 -19.40 -7.34
CA ASN A 368 18.56 -20.36 -8.45
C ASN A 368 19.97 -20.89 -8.71
N GLY A 369 20.45 -21.77 -7.83
CA GLY A 369 21.84 -22.24 -7.80
C GLY A 369 22.69 -21.43 -6.81
N ARG A 370 23.76 -20.77 -7.27
CA ARG A 370 24.57 -19.89 -6.41
C ARG A 370 23.78 -18.62 -6.08
N ALA A 371 23.59 -18.35 -4.79
CA ALA A 371 22.89 -17.16 -4.31
C ALA A 371 23.47 -15.88 -4.92
N SER A 372 22.60 -14.99 -5.38
CA SER A 372 22.99 -13.70 -5.97
C SER A 372 21.93 -12.64 -5.76
N LEU A 373 22.27 -11.36 -5.95
CA LEU A 373 21.28 -10.28 -5.85
C LEU A 373 20.57 -10.02 -7.18
N GLY A 374 19.30 -9.64 -7.07
CA GLY A 374 18.52 -9.02 -8.12
C GLY A 374 18.10 -7.61 -7.72
N ALA A 375 18.00 -6.71 -8.70
CA ALA A 375 17.53 -5.34 -8.53
C ALA A 375 16.29 -5.06 -9.39
N VAL A 376 15.27 -4.49 -8.78
CA VAL A 376 14.10 -3.88 -9.44
C VAL A 376 14.25 -2.37 -9.36
N LEU A 377 14.17 -1.70 -10.50
CA LEU A 377 14.41 -0.27 -10.61
C LEU A 377 13.23 0.47 -11.26
N VAL A 378 12.97 1.67 -10.74
CA VAL A 378 12.15 2.68 -11.40
C VAL A 378 13.08 3.76 -11.96
N PRO A 379 13.13 3.97 -13.28
CA PRO A 379 13.99 5.01 -13.85
C PRO A 379 13.41 6.42 -13.68
N THR A 380 14.28 7.41 -13.56
CA THR A 380 13.92 8.83 -13.72
C THR A 380 13.66 9.15 -15.20
N PRO A 381 13.15 10.34 -15.56
CA PRO A 381 13.08 10.76 -16.97
C PRO A 381 14.43 10.70 -17.70
N ALA A 382 15.52 11.07 -17.01
CA ALA A 382 16.88 10.93 -17.54
C ALA A 382 17.28 9.46 -17.74
N GLY A 383 16.91 8.58 -16.82
CA GLY A 383 17.12 7.13 -16.95
C GLY A 383 16.30 6.51 -18.08
N LEU A 384 15.05 6.93 -18.26
CA LEU A 384 14.22 6.49 -19.37
C LEU A 384 14.78 6.99 -20.72
N HIS A 385 15.27 8.21 -20.77
CA HIS A 385 15.97 8.74 -21.94
C HIS A 385 17.23 7.92 -22.27
N ALA A 386 18.04 7.59 -21.26
CA ALA A 386 19.21 6.72 -21.44
C ALA A 386 18.81 5.32 -21.92
N LEU A 387 17.76 4.72 -21.35
CA LEU A 387 17.22 3.43 -21.81
C LEU A 387 16.83 3.48 -23.29
N ARG A 388 16.09 4.52 -23.70
CA ARG A 388 15.58 4.68 -25.07
C ARG A 388 16.69 4.91 -26.09
N ASN A 389 17.78 5.58 -25.73
CA ASN A 389 18.81 6.05 -26.68
C ASN A 389 20.16 5.31 -26.57
N GLN A 390 20.38 4.54 -25.51
CA GLN A 390 21.59 3.74 -25.32
C GLN A 390 21.28 2.25 -25.11
N GLY A 391 20.02 1.93 -24.83
CA GLY A 391 19.55 0.58 -24.62
C GLY A 391 19.80 0.03 -23.22
N ARG A 392 19.16 -1.10 -22.96
CA ARG A 392 19.13 -1.75 -21.64
C ARG A 392 20.51 -2.16 -21.14
N ARG A 393 21.39 -2.64 -22.03
CA ARG A 393 22.73 -3.09 -21.67
C ARG A 393 23.59 -1.94 -21.15
N ALA A 394 23.58 -0.81 -21.85
CA ALA A 394 24.34 0.38 -21.46
C ALA A 394 23.83 0.94 -20.12
N LEU A 395 22.50 1.01 -19.94
CA LEU A 395 21.90 1.43 -18.68
C LEU A 395 22.33 0.54 -17.51
N VAL A 396 22.24 -0.78 -17.65
CA VAL A 396 22.62 -1.70 -16.57
C VAL A 396 24.12 -1.68 -16.29
N GLU A 397 24.96 -1.51 -17.31
CA GLU A 397 26.41 -1.41 -17.12
C GLU A 397 26.83 -0.14 -16.38
N ALA A 398 26.18 1.00 -16.68
CA ALA A 398 26.40 2.25 -15.97
C ALA A 398 26.01 2.12 -14.48
N LEU A 399 24.84 1.53 -14.20
CA LEU A 399 24.39 1.31 -12.82
C LEU A 399 25.24 0.29 -12.06
N ARG A 400 25.74 -0.75 -12.75
CA ARG A 400 26.70 -1.70 -12.18
C ARG A 400 28.02 -1.00 -11.84
N SER A 401 28.54 -0.19 -12.74
CA SER A 401 29.78 0.58 -12.52
C SER A 401 29.63 1.57 -11.36
N HIS A 402 28.48 2.25 -11.26
CA HIS A 402 28.15 3.11 -10.13
C HIS A 402 28.14 2.35 -8.80
N LEU A 403 27.50 1.18 -8.77
CA LEU A 403 27.45 0.34 -7.56
C LEU A 403 28.81 -0.27 -7.19
N ALA A 404 29.70 -0.51 -8.14
CA ALA A 404 31.01 -1.13 -7.88
C ALA A 404 31.89 -0.28 -6.95
N GLY A 405 31.68 1.03 -6.86
CA GLY A 405 32.33 1.90 -5.87
C GLY A 405 31.78 1.79 -4.45
N HIS A 406 30.63 1.12 -4.27
CA HIS A 406 29.89 1.05 -3.00
C HIS A 406 29.87 -0.37 -2.40
N CYS A 407 30.27 -1.39 -3.17
CA CYS A 407 30.25 -2.77 -2.71
C CYS A 407 31.23 -3.66 -3.47
N GLU A 408 31.49 -4.84 -2.91
CA GLU A 408 32.31 -5.85 -3.58
C GLU A 408 31.60 -6.49 -4.76
N ALA A 409 32.36 -7.09 -5.68
CA ALA A 409 31.84 -7.68 -6.91
C ALA A 409 30.74 -8.73 -6.69
N LEU A 410 30.80 -9.48 -5.58
CA LEU A 410 29.79 -10.51 -5.24
C LEU A 410 28.43 -9.90 -4.85
N ALA A 411 28.44 -8.65 -4.36
CA ALA A 411 27.24 -7.89 -3.98
C ALA A 411 26.62 -7.15 -5.18
N LEU A 412 27.23 -7.18 -6.37
CA LEU A 412 26.66 -6.58 -7.56
C LEU A 412 25.47 -7.40 -8.07
N PRO A 413 24.29 -6.78 -8.30
CA PRO A 413 23.13 -7.50 -8.81
C PRO A 413 23.42 -8.20 -10.14
N ARG A 414 23.02 -9.47 -10.24
CA ARG A 414 23.13 -10.28 -11.46
C ARG A 414 21.88 -10.15 -12.33
N ARG A 415 20.73 -9.93 -11.71
CA ARG A 415 19.47 -9.73 -12.42
C ARG A 415 18.97 -8.30 -12.20
N TRP A 416 18.45 -7.72 -13.27
CA TRP A 416 17.93 -6.35 -13.26
C TRP A 416 16.55 -6.37 -13.91
N ARG A 417 15.59 -5.66 -13.31
CA ARG A 417 14.22 -5.49 -13.81
C ARG A 417 13.92 -4.00 -13.82
N LEU A 418 13.36 -3.51 -14.92
CA LEU A 418 12.93 -2.11 -15.06
C LEU A 418 11.41 -2.09 -15.04
N VAL A 419 10.84 -1.30 -14.13
CA VAL A 419 9.40 -1.11 -13.98
C VAL A 419 9.07 0.37 -13.99
N GLN A 420 7.86 0.74 -14.41
CA GLN A 420 7.41 2.13 -14.36
C GLN A 420 7.16 2.59 -12.92
N HIS A 421 6.63 1.68 -12.09
CA HIS A 421 6.38 1.88 -10.66
C HIS A 421 6.63 0.57 -9.91
N LEU A 422 7.03 0.64 -8.64
CA LEU A 422 7.07 -0.56 -7.80
C LEU A 422 5.64 -1.05 -7.51
N PRO A 423 5.36 -2.37 -7.54
CA PRO A 423 4.03 -2.90 -7.21
C PRO A 423 3.84 -2.89 -5.69
N LEU A 424 3.51 -1.71 -5.18
CA LEU A 424 3.19 -1.52 -3.77
C LEU A 424 1.78 -2.07 -3.51
N ASN A 425 1.58 -2.71 -2.35
CA ASN A 425 0.26 -3.08 -1.88
C ASN A 425 -0.55 -1.83 -1.45
N ASN A 426 -1.78 -2.02 -1.00
CA ASN A 426 -2.66 -0.95 -0.50
C ASN A 426 -2.10 -0.17 0.70
N GLN A 427 -1.00 -0.66 1.31
CA GLN A 427 -0.27 -0.01 2.40
C GLN A 427 0.94 0.80 1.92
N GLY A 428 1.20 0.85 0.62
CA GLY A 428 2.39 1.49 0.07
C GLY A 428 3.68 0.67 0.30
N LYS A 429 3.58 -0.63 0.60
CA LYS A 429 4.73 -1.52 0.80
C LYS A 429 4.91 -2.49 -0.36
N LEU A 430 6.16 -2.71 -0.78
CA LEU A 430 6.53 -3.83 -1.65
C LEU A 430 6.75 -5.07 -0.78
N THR A 431 5.95 -6.12 -0.97
CA THR A 431 6.12 -7.38 -0.22
C THR A 431 7.33 -8.16 -0.73
N GLN A 432 7.94 -9.01 0.11
CA GLN A 432 9.05 -9.86 -0.33
C GLN A 432 8.61 -10.83 -1.44
N ALA A 433 7.40 -11.38 -1.34
CA ALA A 433 6.84 -12.25 -2.37
C ALA A 433 6.66 -11.53 -3.71
N ALA A 434 6.14 -10.30 -3.72
CA ALA A 434 6.01 -9.51 -4.95
C ALA A 434 7.38 -9.16 -5.55
N LEU A 435 8.35 -8.80 -4.71
CA LEU A 435 9.72 -8.56 -5.14
C LEU A 435 10.37 -9.82 -5.75
N GLN A 436 10.25 -10.97 -5.08
CA GLN A 436 10.76 -12.24 -5.58
C GLN A 436 10.08 -12.64 -6.89
N ALA A 437 8.76 -12.50 -6.99
CA ALA A 437 8.01 -12.77 -8.21
C ALA A 437 8.54 -11.94 -9.39
N LEU A 438 8.78 -10.63 -9.21
CA LEU A 438 9.38 -9.78 -10.25
C LEU A 438 10.79 -10.22 -10.64
N LEU A 439 11.61 -10.57 -9.65
CA LEU A 439 12.99 -11.00 -9.89
C LEU A 439 13.07 -12.39 -10.55
N LEU A 440 12.16 -13.30 -10.25
CA LEU A 440 12.17 -14.66 -10.77
C LEU A 440 11.43 -14.78 -12.11
N ALA A 441 10.38 -13.99 -12.33
CA ALA A 441 9.57 -14.04 -13.53
C ALA A 441 10.41 -13.81 -14.80
N PRO A 442 10.09 -14.51 -15.91
CA PRO A 442 10.64 -14.18 -17.21
C PRO A 442 10.20 -12.77 -17.63
N ARG A 443 10.98 -12.14 -18.51
CA ARG A 443 10.58 -10.85 -19.07
C ARG A 443 9.39 -11.06 -20.00
N SER A 444 8.34 -10.26 -19.82
CA SER A 444 7.12 -10.36 -20.62
C SER A 444 7.38 -10.00 -22.09
N MET A 445 6.55 -10.55 -22.96
CA MET A 445 6.37 -10.11 -24.35
C MET A 445 5.05 -9.35 -24.56
N ALA A 446 4.14 -9.38 -23.59
CA ALA A 446 2.82 -8.76 -23.65
C ALA A 446 2.82 -7.30 -23.17
N PRO A 447 1.88 -6.45 -23.64
CA PRO A 447 1.68 -5.10 -23.13
C PRO A 447 1.00 -5.12 -21.75
N HIS A 448 0.98 -3.97 -21.08
CA HIS A 448 0.05 -3.75 -19.97
C HIS A 448 -1.25 -3.15 -20.50
N VAL A 449 -2.38 -3.83 -20.32
CA VAL A 449 -3.70 -3.24 -20.63
C VAL A 449 -4.08 -2.29 -19.49
N LEU A 450 -4.27 -1.02 -19.81
CA LEU A 450 -4.61 0.05 -18.85
C LEU A 450 -6.11 0.30 -18.82
N GLU A 451 -6.74 0.36 -19.99
CA GLU A 451 -8.18 0.56 -20.16
C GLU A 451 -8.64 -0.24 -21.39
N GLN A 452 -9.89 -0.71 -21.37
CA GLN A 452 -10.49 -1.40 -22.51
C GLN A 452 -11.98 -1.09 -22.63
N HIS A 453 -12.46 -0.94 -23.86
CA HIS A 453 -13.86 -0.71 -24.18
C HIS A 453 -14.26 -1.48 -25.44
N ARG A 454 -15.31 -2.28 -25.32
CA ARG A 454 -15.84 -3.11 -26.43
C ARG A 454 -17.20 -2.58 -26.86
N GLU A 455 -17.37 -2.44 -28.17
CA GLU A 455 -18.64 -2.10 -28.80
C GLU A 455 -18.85 -3.01 -30.03
N GLY A 456 -19.67 -4.05 -29.86
CA GLY A 456 -19.90 -5.07 -30.88
C GLY A 456 -18.62 -5.78 -31.30
N ASP A 457 -18.23 -5.57 -32.57
CA ASP A 457 -17.05 -6.14 -33.23
C ASP A 457 -15.80 -5.24 -33.13
N GLU A 458 -15.89 -4.14 -32.39
CA GLU A 458 -14.79 -3.22 -32.15
C GLU A 458 -14.29 -3.29 -30.70
N LEU A 459 -12.96 -3.19 -30.54
CA LEU A 459 -12.29 -3.13 -29.24
C LEU A 459 -11.28 -1.97 -29.26
N GLN A 460 -11.45 -1.05 -28.32
CA GLN A 460 -10.55 0.07 -28.08
C GLN A 460 -9.78 -0.19 -26.78
N LEU A 461 -8.45 -0.21 -26.86
CA LEU A 461 -7.59 -0.43 -25.69
C LEU A 461 -6.60 0.71 -25.49
N LYS A 462 -6.36 1.06 -24.23
CA LYS A 462 -5.19 1.85 -23.82
C LYS A 462 -4.13 0.90 -23.28
N LEU A 463 -2.93 0.95 -23.82
CA LEU A 463 -1.84 0.02 -23.52
C LEU A 463 -0.60 0.75 -23.01
N GLY A 464 0.04 0.25 -21.96
CA GLY A 464 1.37 0.67 -21.53
C GLY A 464 2.45 -0.28 -22.08
N VAL A 465 3.47 0.25 -22.73
CA VAL A 465 4.62 -0.53 -23.21
C VAL A 465 5.59 -0.78 -22.05
N PRO A 466 5.78 -2.04 -21.59
CA PRO A 466 6.68 -2.33 -20.48
C PRO A 466 8.12 -1.88 -20.77
N LEU A 467 8.86 -1.47 -19.74
CA LEU A 467 10.23 -0.95 -19.92
C LEU A 467 11.25 -2.04 -20.28
N ASP A 468 11.03 -3.29 -19.85
CA ASP A 468 11.97 -4.41 -19.99
C ASP A 468 11.38 -5.57 -20.79
N LEU A 469 10.63 -5.28 -21.88
CA LEU A 469 10.14 -6.33 -22.80
C LEU A 469 11.30 -7.22 -23.29
N ALA A 470 11.04 -8.52 -23.40
CA ALA A 470 12.06 -9.49 -23.79
C ALA A 470 12.65 -9.24 -25.17
N CYS A 471 11.90 -8.63 -26.10
CA CYS A 471 12.33 -8.35 -27.48
C CYS A 471 13.31 -7.16 -27.61
N PHE A 472 13.33 -6.20 -26.68
CA PHE A 472 14.12 -4.98 -26.85
C PHE A 472 15.64 -5.21 -27.00
N PRO A 473 16.29 -6.11 -26.25
CA PRO A 473 17.72 -6.35 -26.46
C PRO A 473 18.06 -6.94 -27.83
N GLY A 474 17.14 -7.66 -28.47
CA GLY A 474 17.33 -8.27 -29.78
C GLY A 474 16.98 -7.37 -30.96
N HIS A 475 16.26 -6.27 -30.73
CA HIS A 475 15.72 -5.40 -31.77
C HIS A 475 16.18 -3.95 -31.55
N PHE A 476 17.28 -3.61 -32.23
CA PHE A 476 18.06 -2.36 -32.09
C PHE A 476 18.65 -2.16 -30.68
N PRO A 477 19.80 -2.79 -30.36
CA PRO A 477 20.35 -2.83 -29.00
C PRO A 477 20.65 -1.47 -28.36
N ARG A 478 20.90 -0.42 -29.16
CA ARG A 478 21.16 0.95 -28.68
C ARG A 478 19.90 1.81 -28.67
N THR A 479 18.92 1.49 -29.50
CA THR A 479 17.71 2.29 -29.69
C THR A 479 16.52 1.35 -29.62
N PRO A 480 16.16 0.81 -28.43
CA PRO A 480 15.11 -0.18 -28.31
C PRO A 480 13.79 0.34 -28.89
N VAL A 481 13.26 -0.43 -29.84
CA VAL A 481 11.99 -0.18 -30.53
C VAL A 481 11.16 -1.45 -30.47
N LEU A 482 9.85 -1.31 -30.25
CA LEU A 482 8.92 -2.43 -30.26
C LEU A 482 8.80 -2.98 -31.69
N PRO A 483 9.21 -4.24 -31.95
CA PRO A 483 9.19 -4.80 -33.29
C PRO A 483 7.78 -4.81 -33.87
N GLY A 484 7.67 -4.57 -35.18
CA GLY A 484 6.38 -4.59 -35.87
C GLY A 484 5.66 -5.93 -35.75
N VAL A 485 6.39 -7.04 -35.80
CA VAL A 485 5.85 -8.39 -35.57
C VAL A 485 5.24 -8.55 -34.17
N VAL A 486 5.79 -7.91 -33.14
CA VAL A 486 5.25 -7.95 -31.78
C VAL A 486 3.97 -7.10 -31.70
N GLN A 487 3.92 -5.97 -32.41
CA GLN A 487 2.68 -5.16 -32.50
C GLN A 487 1.54 -5.94 -33.16
N ILE A 488 1.85 -6.73 -34.20
CA ILE A 488 0.87 -7.60 -34.87
C ILE A 488 0.43 -8.73 -33.93
N ASP A 489 1.37 -9.38 -33.25
CA ASP A 489 1.09 -10.42 -32.24
C ASP A 489 0.16 -9.88 -31.14
N TRP A 490 0.43 -8.68 -30.63
CA TRP A 490 -0.46 -8.01 -29.68
C TRP A 490 -1.85 -7.76 -30.24
N ALA A 491 -1.96 -7.25 -31.47
CA ALA A 491 -3.24 -6.98 -32.10
C ALA A 491 -4.07 -8.27 -32.26
N VAL A 492 -3.45 -9.37 -32.69
CA VAL A 492 -4.11 -10.66 -32.85
C VAL A 492 -4.50 -11.27 -31.51
N ALA A 493 -3.58 -11.26 -30.53
CA ALA A 493 -3.83 -11.83 -29.21
C ALA A 493 -4.94 -11.09 -28.45
N LEU A 494 -4.95 -9.75 -28.51
CA LEU A 494 -6.00 -8.95 -27.86
C LEU A 494 -7.33 -9.00 -28.63
N ALA A 495 -7.30 -9.15 -29.95
CA ALA A 495 -8.52 -9.34 -30.73
C ALA A 495 -9.21 -10.68 -30.47
N ALA A 496 -8.52 -11.66 -29.87
CA ALA A 496 -9.15 -12.93 -29.49
C ALA A 496 -10.32 -12.72 -28.52
N GLU A 497 -10.38 -11.62 -27.78
CA GLU A 497 -11.52 -11.28 -26.90
C GLU A 497 -12.80 -10.92 -27.67
N LEU A 498 -12.69 -10.58 -28.96
CA LEU A 498 -13.84 -10.27 -29.81
C LEU A 498 -14.58 -11.53 -30.30
N THR A 499 -14.04 -12.73 -30.06
CA THR A 499 -14.58 -13.99 -30.57
C THR A 499 -14.48 -15.10 -29.53
N GLU A 500 -15.32 -16.12 -29.65
CA GLU A 500 -15.27 -17.32 -28.79
C GLU A 500 -14.21 -18.33 -29.25
N SER A 501 -13.71 -18.19 -30.49
CA SER A 501 -12.73 -19.10 -31.09
C SER A 501 -11.36 -18.44 -31.26
N PRO A 502 -10.26 -19.17 -31.07
CA PRO A 502 -8.92 -18.60 -31.22
C PRO A 502 -8.69 -18.12 -32.66
N LEU A 503 -8.26 -16.86 -32.79
CA LEU A 503 -7.89 -16.27 -34.07
C LEU A 503 -6.63 -16.94 -34.62
N ARG A 504 -6.68 -17.43 -35.85
CA ARG A 504 -5.52 -18.01 -36.55
C ARG A 504 -5.05 -17.07 -37.64
N PHE A 505 -3.79 -16.65 -37.55
CA PHE A 505 -3.15 -15.78 -38.52
C PHE A 505 -2.92 -16.53 -39.84
N ALA A 506 -3.55 -16.09 -40.94
CA ALA A 506 -3.33 -16.64 -42.28
C ALA A 506 -2.36 -15.79 -43.10
N GLY A 507 -2.37 -14.47 -42.91
CA GLY A 507 -1.50 -13.56 -43.65
C GLY A 507 -1.72 -12.09 -43.35
N MET A 508 -0.90 -11.24 -43.95
CA MET A 508 -1.01 -9.79 -43.84
C MET A 508 -1.38 -9.19 -45.20
N GLU A 509 -2.48 -8.43 -45.28
CA GLU A 509 -2.89 -7.78 -46.54
C GLU A 509 -2.37 -6.34 -46.64
N VAL A 510 -2.37 -5.61 -45.53
CA VAL A 510 -1.89 -4.22 -45.46
C VAL A 510 -1.14 -4.04 -44.16
N LEU A 511 0.03 -3.41 -44.22
CA LEU A 511 0.80 -3.07 -43.04
C LEU A 511 1.54 -1.74 -43.26
N LYS A 512 1.38 -0.82 -42.32
CA LYS A 512 2.07 0.48 -42.32
C LYS A 512 2.71 0.71 -40.96
N PHE A 513 3.98 1.09 -40.97
CA PHE A 513 4.69 1.61 -39.80
C PHE A 513 5.06 3.06 -40.08
N GLN A 514 4.59 3.97 -39.23
CA GLN A 514 4.73 5.42 -39.39
C GLN A 514 5.60 6.02 -38.29
N GLN A 515 5.49 5.53 -37.06
CA GLN A 515 6.29 5.99 -35.92
C GLN A 515 6.83 4.83 -35.09
N LEU A 516 7.98 5.07 -34.45
CA LEU A 516 8.61 4.12 -33.56
C LEU A 516 7.89 4.10 -32.22
N VAL A 517 7.56 2.91 -31.75
CA VAL A 517 7.08 2.66 -30.39
C VAL A 517 8.27 2.25 -29.53
N ARG A 518 8.44 2.89 -28.37
CA ARG A 518 9.63 2.78 -27.50
C ARG A 518 9.23 2.32 -26.09
N PRO A 519 10.19 1.83 -25.28
CA PRO A 519 9.92 1.44 -23.89
C PRO A 519 9.23 2.58 -23.12
N GLY A 520 8.11 2.28 -22.46
CA GLY A 520 7.38 3.24 -21.63
C GLY A 520 6.38 4.13 -22.35
N ASP A 521 6.17 3.96 -23.66
CA ASP A 521 5.09 4.68 -24.35
C ASP A 521 3.72 4.15 -23.91
N GLU A 522 2.72 5.04 -23.95
CA GLU A 522 1.30 4.69 -23.85
C GLU A 522 0.68 4.73 -25.25
N LEU A 523 0.02 3.64 -25.64
CA LEU A 523 -0.59 3.46 -26.94
C LEU A 523 -2.11 3.40 -26.82
N ALA A 524 -2.82 3.93 -27.80
CA ALA A 524 -4.20 3.58 -28.05
C ALA A 524 -4.26 2.61 -29.24
N LEU A 525 -4.89 1.46 -29.03
CA LEU A 525 -5.08 0.39 -30.02
C LEU A 525 -6.57 0.28 -30.35
N SER A 526 -6.90 0.49 -31.62
CA SER A 526 -8.22 0.20 -32.17
C SER A 526 -8.19 -1.12 -32.92
N LEU A 527 -9.11 -2.03 -32.59
CA LEU A 527 -9.31 -3.32 -33.26
C LEU A 527 -10.73 -3.41 -33.79
N ARG A 528 -10.88 -3.97 -34.99
CA ARG A 528 -12.19 -4.29 -35.58
C ARG A 528 -12.15 -5.64 -36.27
N LEU A 529 -13.00 -6.56 -35.85
CA LEU A 529 -13.08 -7.90 -36.40
C LEU A 529 -14.23 -7.99 -37.41
N ASP A 530 -13.93 -8.38 -38.65
CA ASP A 530 -14.93 -8.68 -39.67
C ASP A 530 -14.95 -10.20 -39.88
N THR A 531 -15.82 -10.87 -39.13
CA THR A 531 -15.96 -12.34 -39.14
C THR A 531 -16.43 -12.85 -40.50
N SER A 532 -17.30 -12.10 -41.19
CA SER A 532 -17.82 -12.48 -42.51
C SER A 532 -16.74 -12.58 -43.59
N ARG A 533 -15.69 -11.76 -43.46
CA ARG A 533 -14.56 -11.72 -44.40
C ARG A 533 -13.29 -12.36 -43.88
N GLY A 534 -13.29 -12.83 -42.63
CA GLY A 534 -12.10 -13.34 -41.95
C GLY A 534 -10.99 -12.29 -41.83
N LYS A 535 -11.32 -11.05 -41.45
CA LYS A 535 -10.34 -9.94 -41.40
C LYS A 535 -10.30 -9.27 -40.05
N LEU A 536 -9.09 -8.99 -39.57
CA LEU A 536 -8.86 -8.14 -38.41
C LEU A 536 -8.18 -6.84 -38.86
N TYR A 537 -8.78 -5.71 -38.51
CA TYR A 537 -8.22 -4.38 -38.70
C TYR A 537 -7.61 -3.91 -37.39
N PHE A 538 -6.40 -3.36 -37.43
CA PHE A 538 -5.78 -2.76 -36.26
C PHE A 538 -5.15 -1.41 -36.57
N ALA A 539 -5.16 -0.51 -35.59
CA ALA A 539 -4.44 0.76 -35.63
C ALA A 539 -3.91 1.13 -34.24
N PHE A 540 -2.60 1.35 -34.15
CA PHE A 540 -1.92 1.88 -32.98
C PHE A 540 -1.67 3.38 -33.17
N THR A 541 -1.95 4.16 -32.12
CA THR A 541 -1.56 5.57 -32.01
C THR A 541 -0.81 5.79 -30.70
N CYS A 542 0.10 6.77 -30.68
CA CYS A 542 0.83 7.22 -29.49
C CYS A 542 0.71 8.73 -29.42
N ALA A 543 0.24 9.27 -28.29
CA ALA A 543 -0.04 10.71 -28.14
C ALA A 543 -0.89 11.30 -29.28
N GLY A 544 -1.88 10.54 -29.75
CA GLY A 544 -2.78 10.93 -30.85
C GLY A 544 -2.17 10.88 -32.25
N GLN A 545 -0.89 10.49 -32.39
CA GLN A 545 -0.23 10.31 -33.69
C GLN A 545 -0.22 8.84 -34.10
N PRO A 546 -0.46 8.51 -35.38
CA PRO A 546 -0.52 7.13 -35.81
C PRO A 546 0.89 6.49 -35.86
N CYS A 547 1.01 5.33 -35.21
CA CYS A 547 2.28 4.59 -35.11
C CYS A 547 2.34 3.45 -36.11
N SER A 548 1.31 2.60 -36.13
CA SER A 548 1.21 1.50 -37.06
C SER A 548 -0.24 1.13 -37.30
N SER A 549 -0.53 0.56 -38.46
CA SER A 549 -1.85 0.02 -38.76
C SER A 549 -1.76 -1.10 -39.76
N GLY A 550 -2.74 -1.98 -39.75
CA GLY A 550 -2.76 -3.09 -40.67
C GLY A 550 -4.08 -3.81 -40.77
N ARG A 551 -4.11 -4.73 -41.71
CA ARG A 551 -5.22 -5.64 -41.94
C ARG A 551 -4.69 -7.06 -42.07
N VAL A 552 -5.02 -7.86 -41.07
CA VAL A 552 -4.66 -9.27 -40.96
C VAL A 552 -5.76 -10.10 -41.61
N LEU A 553 -5.36 -11.06 -42.43
CA LEU A 553 -6.20 -12.14 -42.92
C LEU A 553 -6.17 -13.28 -41.89
N LEU A 554 -7.35 -13.75 -41.51
CA LEU A 554 -7.53 -14.84 -40.56
C LEU A 554 -7.94 -16.11 -41.32
N GLU A 555 -7.54 -17.28 -40.81
CA GLU A 555 -8.09 -18.54 -41.32
C GLU A 555 -9.58 -18.58 -40.97
N ASN A 556 -10.43 -18.93 -41.94
CA ASN A 556 -11.81 -19.24 -41.64
C ASN A 556 -11.81 -20.44 -40.69
N ALA A 557 -12.50 -20.35 -39.56
CA ALA A 557 -12.82 -21.52 -38.76
C ALA A 557 -13.58 -22.48 -39.68
N CYS A 558 -12.95 -23.59 -40.08
CA CYS A 558 -13.67 -24.66 -40.77
C CYS A 558 -14.86 -25.03 -39.87
N ALA A 559 -16.05 -24.96 -40.47
CA ALA A 559 -17.34 -25.25 -39.84
C ALA A 559 -17.39 -26.60 -39.13
#